data_AF-A0A524DDD0-F1
#
_entry.id   AF-A0A524DDD0-F1
#
_cell.length_a   1.000
_cell.length_b   1.000
_cell.length_c   1.000
_cell.angle_alpha   90.00
_cell.angle_beta   90.00
_cell.angle_gamma   90.00
#
_symmetry.space_group_name_H-M   'P 1'
#
loop_
_entity.id
_entity.type
_entity.pdbx_description
1 polymer ?
#
loop_
_entity_poly.entity_id
_entity_poly.type
_entity_poly.pdbx_seq_one_letter_code
_entity_poly.pdbx_strand_id
1 'polypeptide(L)'
;MAFIFSWIKKSLYYLRDSGKEILIGCFLVLFSISGLITASIIRYLGFNGILISLISIIVEIIAIIFSYFIFVTFFKEKEGTTEKESKKL
;
A
#
# COMPACT_ATOMS: atom_id res chain seq x y z
N MET A 1 17.58 21.21 22.39
CA MET A 1 16.97 19.87 22.60
C MET A 1 15.44 19.88 22.63
N ALA A 2 14.77 20.84 23.30
CA ALA A 2 13.30 20.88 23.36
C ALA A 2 12.60 21.04 21.98
N PHE A 3 13.23 21.73 21.03
CA PHE A 3 12.66 21.98 19.69
C PHE A 3 12.59 20.71 18.82
N ILE A 4 13.60 19.84 18.90
CA ILE A 4 13.65 18.55 18.18
C ILE A 4 12.59 17.60 18.74
N PHE A 5 12.43 17.61 20.07
CA PHE A 5 11.43 16.77 20.74
C PHE A 5 10.00 17.20 20.41
N SER A 6 9.72 18.51 20.31
CA SER A 6 8.41 19.00 19.88
C SER A 6 8.12 18.67 18.41
N TRP A 7 9.14 18.73 17.55
CA TRP A 7 9.03 18.40 16.12
C TRP A 7 8.77 16.89 15.90
N ILE A 8 9.49 16.03 16.60
CA ILE A 8 9.30 14.57 16.58
C ILE A 8 7.91 14.20 17.12
N LYS A 9 7.48 14.80 18.23
CA LYS A 9 6.16 14.52 18.81
C LYS A 9 5.03 14.97 17.89
N LYS A 10 5.22 16.10 17.19
CA LYS A 10 4.30 16.60 16.17
C LYS A 10 4.26 15.68 14.95
N SER A 11 5.43 15.24 14.47
CA SER A 11 5.53 14.29 13.36
C SER A 11 4.93 12.92 13.67
N LEU A 12 5.12 12.39 14.89
CA LEU A 12 4.47 11.17 15.38
C LEU A 12 2.95 11.32 15.49
N TYR A 13 2.47 12.50 15.87
CA TYR A 13 1.03 12.79 15.91
C TYR A 13 0.44 12.81 14.49
N TYR A 14 1.10 13.45 13.52
CA TYR A 14 0.71 13.42 12.12
C TYR A 14 0.81 12.01 11.50
N LEU A 15 1.85 11.24 11.84
CA LEU A 15 1.96 9.83 11.42
C LEU A 15 0.82 8.97 11.97
N ARG A 16 0.38 9.25 13.21
CA ARG A 16 -0.74 8.54 13.84
C ARG A 16 -2.08 8.92 13.21
N ASP A 17 -2.25 10.18 12.81
CA ASP A 17 -3.44 10.68 12.12
C ASP A 17 -3.52 10.11 10.69
N SER A 18 -2.40 10.10 9.96
CA SER A 18 -2.21 9.46 8.66
C SER A 18 -1.96 7.94 8.73
N GLY A 19 -2.21 7.31 9.87
CA GLY A 19 -1.87 5.89 10.08
C GLY A 19 -2.48 4.96 9.04
N LYS A 20 -3.70 5.26 8.57
CA LYS A 20 -4.37 4.52 7.48
C LYS A 20 -3.66 4.67 6.13
N GLU A 21 -3.20 5.88 5.81
CA GLU A 21 -2.50 6.20 4.55
C GLU A 21 -1.14 5.50 4.47
N ILE A 22 -0.41 5.48 5.58
CA ILE A 22 0.87 4.79 5.70
C ILE A 22 0.69 3.28 5.53
N LEU A 23 -0.37 2.73 6.13
CA LEU A 23 -0.69 1.32 6.06
C LEU A 23 -1.10 0.91 4.63
N ILE A 24 -1.88 1.75 3.94
CA ILE A 24 -2.19 1.59 2.51
C ILE A 24 -0.92 1.64 1.65
N GLY A 25 -0.03 2.60 1.89
CA GLY A 25 1.25 2.69 1.19
C GLY A 25 2.12 1.45 1.39
N CYS A 26 2.13 0.91 2.61
CA CYS A 26 2.83 -0.33 2.94
C CYS A 26 2.28 -1.53 2.12
N PHE A 27 0.95 -1.65 2.02
CA PHE A 27 0.33 -2.69 1.20
C PHE A 27 0.65 -2.54 -0.29
N LEU A 28 0.67 -1.33 -0.84
CA LEU A 28 1.04 -1.09 -2.23
C LEU A 28 2.48 -1.52 -2.52
N VAL A 29 3.42 -1.21 -1.61
CA VAL A 29 4.82 -1.65 -1.73
C VAL A 29 4.91 -3.17 -1.69
N LEU A 30 4.22 -3.82 -0.74
CA LEU A 30 4.19 -5.28 -0.64
C LEU A 30 3.63 -5.95 -1.90
N PHE A 31 2.54 -5.39 -2.47
CA PHE A 31 1.99 -5.88 -3.73
C PHE A 31 2.97 -5.72 -4.89
N SER A 32 3.66 -4.58 -4.99
CA SER A 32 4.63 -4.33 -6.07
C SER A 32 5.84 -5.27 -6.06
N ILE A 33 6.22 -5.83 -4.92
CA ILE A 33 7.34 -6.79 -4.82
C ILE A 33 6.88 -8.25 -4.72
N SER A 34 5.56 -8.49 -4.65
CA SER A 34 4.99 -9.81 -4.40
C SER A 34 5.33 -10.83 -5.50
N GLY A 35 5.34 -10.42 -6.77
CA GLY A 35 5.74 -11.28 -7.89
C GLY A 35 7.20 -11.74 -7.78
N LEU A 36 8.12 -10.85 -7.40
CA LEU A 36 9.54 -11.17 -7.19
C LEU A 36 9.76 -12.13 -6.02
N ILE A 37 9.07 -11.89 -4.90
CA ILE A 37 9.14 -12.77 -3.73
C ILE A 37 8.62 -14.16 -4.10
N THR A 38 7.48 -14.22 -4.78
CA THR A 38 6.87 -15.48 -5.23
C THR A 38 7.80 -16.23 -6.19
N ALA A 39 8.36 -15.53 -7.18
CA ALA A 39 9.31 -16.13 -8.11
C ALA A 39 10.53 -16.71 -7.40
N SER A 40 11.06 -16.00 -6.41
CA SER A 40 12.23 -16.43 -5.63
C SER A 40 11.95 -17.68 -4.79
N ILE A 41 10.79 -17.74 -4.14
CA ILE A 41 10.38 -18.91 -3.34
C ILE A 41 10.18 -20.13 -4.23
N ILE A 42 9.46 -19.98 -5.35
CA ILE A 42 9.17 -21.09 -6.26
C ILE A 42 10.47 -21.58 -6.94
N ARG A 43 11.41 -20.66 -7.23
CA ARG A 43 12.75 -21.01 -7.72
C ARG A 43 13.52 -21.84 -6.70
N TYR A 44 13.46 -21.46 -5.43
CA TYR A 44 14.12 -22.21 -4.34
C TYR A 44 13.56 -23.63 -4.19
N LEU A 45 12.27 -23.83 -4.48
CA LEU A 45 11.62 -25.14 -4.49
C LEU A 45 11.95 -26.03 -5.71
N GLY A 46 12.79 -25.55 -6.64
CA GLY A 46 13.29 -26.35 -7.76
C GLY A 46 12.33 -26.46 -8.96
N PHE A 47 11.29 -25.63 -9.05
CA PHE A 47 10.38 -25.62 -10.19
C PHE A 47 11.03 -25.02 -11.47
N ASN A 48 10.48 -25.39 -12.63
CA ASN A 48 10.90 -24.88 -13.93
C ASN A 48 10.58 -23.37 -14.08
N GLY A 49 11.45 -22.63 -14.77
CA GLY A 49 11.28 -21.20 -15.09
C GLY A 49 9.95 -20.85 -15.75
N ILE A 50 9.39 -21.75 -16.57
CA ILE A 50 8.08 -21.54 -17.20
C ILE A 50 6.96 -21.49 -16.15
N LEU A 51 6.93 -22.44 -15.21
CA LEU A 51 5.94 -22.48 -14.14
C LEU A 51 6.10 -21.28 -13.20
N ILE A 52 7.34 -20.91 -12.88
CA ILE A 52 7.64 -19.72 -12.08
C ILE A 52 7.07 -18.47 -12.75
N SER A 53 7.34 -18.27 -14.04
CA SER A 53 6.86 -17.10 -14.78
C SER A 53 5.34 -17.05 -14.81
N LEU A 54 4.69 -18.19 -15.11
CA LEU A 54 3.24 -18.28 -15.23
C LEU A 54 2.54 -17.98 -13.89
N ILE A 55 3.03 -18.53 -12.78
CA ILE A 55 2.51 -18.25 -11.44
C ILE A 55 2.77 -16.80 -11.06
N SER A 56 3.95 -16.26 -11.36
CA SER A 56 4.30 -14.86 -11.04
C SER A 56 3.39 -13.87 -11.78
N ILE A 57 3.08 -14.13 -13.05
CA ILE A 57 2.13 -13.31 -13.83
C ILE A 57 0.73 -13.34 -13.19
N ILE A 58 0.25 -14.51 -12.77
CA ILE A 58 -1.05 -14.64 -12.10
C ILE A 58 -1.08 -13.84 -10.80
N VAL A 59 -0.02 -13.94 -9.99
CA VAL A 59 0.10 -13.17 -8.74
C VAL A 59 0.12 -11.68 -9.01
N GLU A 60 0.83 -11.22 -10.05
CA GLU A 60 0.90 -9.81 -10.42
C GLU A 60 -0.47 -9.26 -10.86
N ILE A 61 -1.23 -10.04 -11.65
CA ILE A 61 -2.59 -9.68 -12.07
C ILE A 61 -3.48 -9.48 -10.84
N ILE A 62 -3.41 -10.39 -9.86
CA ILE A 62 -4.17 -10.28 -8.61
C ILE A 62 -3.74 -9.04 -7.82
N ALA A 63 -2.43 -8.80 -7.69
CA ALA A 63 -1.88 -7.64 -7.01
C ALA A 63 -2.35 -6.31 -7.63
N ILE A 64 -2.43 -6.24 -8.96
CA ILE A 64 -2.95 -5.08 -9.70
C ILE A 64 -4.43 -4.85 -9.39
N ILE A 65 -5.25 -5.91 -9.38
CA ILE A 65 -6.68 -5.81 -9.04
C ILE A 65 -6.85 -5.24 -7.62
N PHE A 66 -6.12 -5.76 -6.64
CA PHE A 66 -6.18 -5.24 -5.26
C PHE A 66 -5.67 -3.80 -5.17
N SER A 67 -4.58 -3.48 -5.86
CA SER A 67 -4.05 -2.11 -5.91
C SER A 67 -5.07 -1.12 -6.50
N TYR A 68 -5.81 -1.53 -7.53
CA TYR A 68 -6.90 -0.75 -8.10
C TYR A 68 -8.03 -0.50 -7.09
N PHE A 69 -8.48 -1.53 -6.37
CA PHE A 69 -9.52 -1.37 -5.34
C PHE A 69 -9.07 -0.45 -4.20
N ILE A 70 -7.82 -0.58 -3.76
CA ILE A 70 -7.22 0.30 -2.75
C ILE A 70 -7.21 1.74 -3.26
N PHE A 71 -6.78 1.96 -4.49
CA PHE A 71 -6.73 3.27 -5.12
C PHE A 71 -8.12 3.91 -5.21
N VAL A 72 -9.12 3.16 -5.69
CA VAL A 72 -10.51 3.64 -5.79
C VAL A 72 -11.10 3.97 -4.42
N THR A 73 -10.87 3.12 -3.42
CA THR A 73 -11.33 3.36 -2.04
C THR A 73 -10.71 4.64 -1.47
N PHE A 74 -9.40 4.80 -1.65
CA PHE A 74 -8.66 5.94 -1.15
C PHE A 74 -9.10 7.27 -1.79
N PHE A 75 -9.31 7.28 -3.11
CA PHE A 75 -9.78 8.47 -3.81
C PHE A 75 -11.24 8.80 -3.52
N LYS A 76 -12.12 7.81 -3.41
CA LYS A 76 -13.54 8.03 -3.02
C LYS A 76 -13.70 8.59 -1.61
N GLU A 77 -12.85 8.18 -0.66
CA GLU A 77 -12.88 8.69 0.71
C GLU A 77 -12.51 10.19 0.75
N LYS A 78 -11.60 10.64 -0.13
CA LYS A 78 -11.23 12.06 -0.28
C LYS A 78 -12.37 12.93 -0.83
N GLU A 79 -13.11 12.45 -1.84
CA GLU A 79 -14.24 13.19 -2.42
C GLU A 79 -15.39 13.37 -1.41
N GLY A 80 -15.74 12.32 -0.66
CA GLY A 80 -16.83 12.38 0.34
C GLY A 80 -16.49 13.20 1.60
N THR A 81 -15.20 13.41 1.89
CA THR A 81 -14.76 14.23 3.03
C THR A 81 -14.84 15.72 2.70
N THR A 82 -14.50 16.09 1.46
CA THR A 82 -14.56 17.49 0.96
C THR A 82 -16.00 18.01 0.95
N GLU A 83 -16.98 17.15 0.63
CA GLU A 83 -18.40 17.54 0.58
C GLU A 83 -19.05 17.76 1.96
N LYS A 84 -18.50 17.13 3.01
CA LYS A 84 -19.00 17.29 4.39
C LYS A 84 -18.48 18.55 5.08
N GLU A 85 -17.32 19.06 4.68
CA GLU A 85 -16.81 20.35 5.19
C GLU A 85 -17.52 21.53 4.54
N SER A 86 -17.89 21.45 3.25
CA SER A 86 -18.61 22.52 2.56
C SER A 86 -20.08 22.71 3.01
N LYS A 87 -20.67 21.73 3.71
CA LYS A 87 -22.04 21.84 4.27
C LYS A 87 -22.06 22.31 5.74
N LYS A 88 -20.91 22.58 6.33
CA LYS A 88 -20.77 23.09 7.72
C LYS A 88 -20.28 24.54 7.80
N LEU A 89 -19.97 25.18 6.67
CA LEU A 89 -19.74 26.62 6.53
C LEU A 89 -21.02 27.29 6.00
#